data_AF-J3JIP3-F1
#
_entry.id   AF-J3JIP3-F1
#
_cell.length_a   1.000
_cell.length_b   1.000
_cell.length_c   1.000
_cell.angle_alpha   90.00
_cell.angle_beta   90.00
_cell.angle_gamma   90.00
#
_symmetry.space_group_name_H-M   'P 1'
#
loop_
_entity.id
_entity.type
_entity.pdbx_description
1 polymer ?
#
loop_
_entity_poly.entity_id
_entity_poly.type
_entity_poly.pdbx_seq_one_letter_code
_entity_poly.pdbx_strand_id
1 'polypeptide(L)' 'MTIEVPELAGRGTTDLFGGCAFPPVDERGRLTLTLGARGYYWLSVDRTEPDDAPQGDHDNHPTEEV' A
#
# COMPACT_ATOMS: atom_id res chain seq x y z
N MET A 1 -4.32 -8.99 -18.46
CA MET A 1 -5.15 -7.78 -18.53
C MET A 1 -4.35 -6.60 -18.00
N THR A 2 -4.77 -5.39 -18.32
CA THR A 2 -4.14 -4.15 -17.82
C THR A 2 -5.19 -3.28 -17.16
N ILE A 3 -4.86 -2.73 -15.99
CA ILE A 3 -5.64 -1.74 -15.25
C ILE A 3 -4.83 -0.45 -15.26
N GLU A 4 -5.48 0.67 -15.54
CA GLU A 4 -4.91 2.02 -15.45
C GLU A 4 -5.37 2.65 -14.13
N VAL A 5 -4.42 3.00 -13.27
CA VAL A 5 -4.58 3.65 -11.95
C VAL A 5 -3.43 4.63 -11.71
N PRO A 6 -3.38 5.76 -12.45
CA PRO A 6 -2.29 6.74 -12.40
C PRO A 6 -1.95 7.29 -11.01
N GLU A 7 -2.95 7.43 -10.14
CA GLU A 7 -2.80 7.91 -8.77
C GLU A 7 -1.99 6.97 -7.86
N LEU A 8 -1.79 5.73 -8.31
CA LEU A 8 -1.00 4.70 -7.62
C LEU A 8 0.34 4.41 -8.31
N ALA A 9 0.78 5.23 -9.26
CA ALA A 9 2.03 5.02 -9.98
C ALA A 9 3.22 4.80 -9.04
N GLY A 10 4.05 3.80 -9.37
CA GLY A 10 5.24 3.42 -8.60
C GLY A 10 4.97 2.69 -7.28
N ARG A 11 3.71 2.39 -6.92
CA ARG A 11 3.38 1.72 -5.64
C ARG A 11 3.43 0.20 -5.75
N GLY A 12 3.90 -0.46 -4.69
CA GLY A 12 3.86 -1.92 -4.55
C GLY A 12 2.45 -2.45 -4.31
N THR A 13 2.23 -3.72 -4.68
CA THR A 13 0.96 -4.42 -4.43
C THR A 13 1.21 -5.79 -3.79
N THR A 14 0.32 -6.18 -2.87
CA THR A 14 0.40 -7.46 -2.14
C THR A 14 -0.95 -8.14 -2.11
N ASP A 15 -0.99 -9.45 -2.37
CA ASP A 15 -2.22 -10.24 -2.25
C ASP A 15 -2.66 -10.41 -0.80
N LEU A 16 -3.92 -10.07 -0.51
CA LEU A 16 -4.46 -10.16 0.84
C LEU A 16 -4.70 -11.60 1.31
N PHE A 17 -4.86 -12.57 0.41
CA PHE A 17 -5.14 -13.95 0.80
C PHE A 17 -3.88 -14.82 0.90
N GLY A 18 -2.98 -14.70 -0.08
CA GLY A 18 -1.72 -15.45 -0.11
C GLY A 18 -0.57 -14.74 0.57
N GLY A 19 -0.66 -13.42 0.81
CA GLY A 19 0.44 -12.62 1.36
C GLY A 19 1.64 -12.46 0.42
N CYS A 20 1.53 -12.94 -0.82
CA CYS A 20 2.61 -12.84 -1.80
C CYS A 20 2.61 -11.46 -2.46
N ALA A 21 3.82 -10.96 -2.75
CA ALA A 21 3.99 -9.77 -3.56
C ALA A 21 3.42 -10.03 -4.98
N PHE A 22 2.65 -9.06 -5.46
CA PHE A 22 2.20 -8.99 -6.85
C PHE A 22 3.07 -7.97 -7.61
N PRO A 23 3.03 -7.97 -8.96
CA PRO A 23 3.66 -6.90 -9.72
C PRO A 23 3.25 -5.52 -9.21
N PRO A 24 4.19 -4.57 -9.06
CA PRO A 24 3.85 -3.20 -8.66
C PRO A 24 3.09 -2.48 -9.78
N VAL A 25 2.47 -1.35 -9.43
CA VAL A 25 2.00 -0.38 -10.43
C VAL A 25 3.22 0.32 -11.01
N ASP A 26 3.35 0.35 -12.33
CA ASP A 26 4.48 1.00 -12.97
C ASP A 26 4.46 2.54 -12.79
N GLU A 27 5.55 3.20 -13.19
CA GLU A 27 5.70 4.65 -13.12
C GLU A 27 4.68 5.43 -13.96
N ARG A 28 3.99 4.76 -14.89
CA ARG A 28 2.96 5.34 -15.75
C ARG A 28 1.55 5.10 -15.20
N GLY A 29 1.42 4.40 -14.07
CA GLY A 29 0.13 4.08 -13.48
C GLY A 29 -0.50 2.79 -14.00
N ARG A 30 0.27 1.87 -14.58
CA ARG A 30 -0.25 0.64 -15.18
C ARG A 30 0.07 -0.58 -14.35
N LEU A 31 -0.96 -1.37 -14.10
CA LEU A 31 -0.84 -2.69 -13.48
C LEU A 31 -1.22 -3.75 -14.51
N THR A 32 -0.25 -4.57 -14.92
CA THR A 32 -0.47 -5.66 -15.88
C THR A 32 -0.38 -7.01 -15.18
N LEU A 33 -1.47 -7.79 -15.26
CA LEU A 33 -1.64 -9.04 -14.53
C LEU A 33 -2.15 -10.16 -15.44
N THR A 34 -1.73 -11.39 -15.15
CA THR A 34 -2.38 -12.60 -15.65
C THR A 34 -3.17 -13.22 -14.51
N LEU A 35 -4.50 -13.27 -14.64
CA LEU A 35 -5.40 -13.78 -13.62
C LEU A 35 -6.06 -15.08 -14.10
N GLY A 36 -6.33 -15.98 -13.16
CA GLY A 36 -7.11 -17.18 -13.42
C GLY A 36 -8.55 -16.84 -13.79
N ALA A 37 -9.22 -17.76 -14.51
CA ALA A 37 -10.61 -17.55 -14.92
C ALA A 37 -11.56 -17.60 -13.71
N ARG A 38 -12.55 -16.70 -13.70
CA ARG A 38 -13.67 -16.68 -12.71
C ARG A 38 -13.22 -16.59 -11.24
N GLY A 39 -12.19 -15.80 -10.96
CA GLY A 39 -11.71 -15.51 -9.60
C GLY A 39 -11.97 -14.06 -9.17
N TYR A 40 -11.94 -13.84 -7.86
CA TYR A 40 -11.87 -12.51 -7.27
C TYR A 40 -10.51 -12.36 -6.57
N TYR A 41 -9.89 -11.20 -6.74
CA TYR A 41 -8.54 -10.90 -6.25
C TYR A 41 -8.58 -9.57 -5.50
N TRP A 42 -8.00 -9.54 -4.31
CA TRP A 42 -7.86 -8.31 -3.53
C TRP A 42 -6.39 -8.07 -3.24
N LEU A 43 -5.91 -6.90 -3.65
CA LEU A 43 -4.55 -6.47 -3.43
C LEU A 43 -4.55 -5.26 -2.49
N SER A 44 -3.70 -5.27 -1.47
CA SER A 44 -3.32 -4.03 -0.78
C SER A 44 -2.30 -3.29 -1.63
N VAL A 45 -2.36 -1.97 -1.60
CA VAL A 45 -1.38 -1.08 -2.24
C VAL A 45 -0.64 -0.33 -1.16
N ASP A 46 0.68 -0.23 -1.30
CA ASP A 46 1.52 0.45 -0.32
C ASP A 46 1.04 1.89 -0.11
N ARG A 47 0.93 2.28 1.15
CA ARG A 47 0.68 3.68 1.49
C ARG A 47 1.98 4.43 1.27
N THR A 48 1.90 5.51 0.51
CA THR A 48 2.89 6.57 0.65
C THR A 48 2.63 7.16 2.02
N GLU A 49 3.37 6.73 3.04
CA GLU A 49 3.56 7.63 4.17
C GLU A 49 4.29 8.85 3.60
N PRO A 50 3.83 10.09 3.83
CA PRO A 50 4.70 11.22 3.63
C PRO A 50 5.87 11.01 4.61
N ASP A 51 7.00 10.57 4.07
CA ASP A 51 8.29 10.37 4.74
C ASP A 51 8.88 11.73 5.17
N ASP A 52 8.11 12.54 5.92
CA ASP A 52 8.57 13.80 6.54
C ASP A 52 7.54 14.51 7.47
N ALA A 53 6.55 13.82 8.04
CA ALA A 53 5.86 14.39 9.20
C ALA A 53 6.76 14.14 10.42
N PRO A 54 7.40 15.17 11.03
CA PRO A 54 8.14 14.96 12.27
C PRO A 54 7.18 14.37 13.28
N GLN A 55 7.51 13.17 13.76
CA GLN A 55 6.85 12.52 14.89
C GLN A 55 6.88 13.54 16.03
N GLY A 56 5.76 14.25 16.24
CA GLY A 56 5.66 15.25 17.28
C GLY A 56 6.02 14.61 18.60
N ASP A 57 6.91 15.26 19.35
CA ASP A 57 7.29 14.90 20.71
C ASP A 57 6.02 14.57 21.50
N HIS A 58 5.75 13.27 21.70
CA HIS A 58 4.82 12.84 22.71
C HIS A 58 5.57 12.95 24.04
N ASP A 59 5.71 14.19 24.52
CA ASP A 59 6.04 14.49 25.90
C ASP A 59 4.95 13.87 26.78
N ASN A 60 5.20 12.66 27.24
CA ASN A 60 4.31 11.96 28.15
C ASN A 60 4.55 12.57 29.53
N HIS A 61 3.69 13.52 29.89
CA HIS A 61 3.61 14.12 31.22
C HIS A 61 3.53 13.00 32.29
N PRO A 62 4.36 13.02 33.35
CA PRO A 62 4.22 12.05 34.44
C PRO A 62 2.93 12.36 35.19
N THR A 63 2.00 11.40 35.26
CA THR A 63 0.86 11.50 36.17
C THR A 63 1.37 11.36 37.60
N GLU A 64 1.26 12.45 38.37
CA GLU A 64 1.51 12.48 39.81
C GLU A 64 0.61 11.50 40.59
N GLU A 65 1.19 11.05 41.70
CA GLU A 65 0.66 10.11 42.68
C GLU A 65 -0.55 10.64 43.46
N VAL A 66 -1.48 9.75 43.82
CA VAL A 66 -2.32 9.79 45.05
C VAL A 66 -2.58 8.37 45.54
#